data_AF-A0A0L8K271-F1
#
_entry.id   AF-A0A0L8K271-F1
#
_cell.length_a   1.000
_cell.length_b   1.000
_cell.length_c   1.000
_cell.angle_alpha   90.00
_cell.angle_beta   90.00
_cell.angle_gamma   90.00
#
_symmetry.space_group_name_H-M   'P 1'
#
loop_
_entity.id
_entity.type
_entity.pdbx_description
1 polymer ?
#
loop_
_entity_poly.entity_id
_entity_poly.type
_entity_poly.pdbx_seq_one_letter_code
_entity_poly.pdbx_strand_id
1 'polypeptide(L)'
;MAPLVDWGDARHFDHTRDRPCCLCGRPTPMRSHAGESVHKVCAEDWNATHPGEPRRYTPPSKDRSQHDVGTWRFHNDGPTTDKRAPVLTPVTTDPPPPVVDVDVDPGQRDLFAA
;
A
#
# COMPACT_ATOMS: atom_id res chain seq x y z
N MET A 1 -5.14 11.92 1.22
CA MET A 1 -5.07 11.39 -0.17
C MET A 1 -3.65 10.90 -0.40
N ALA A 2 -3.41 9.59 -0.32
CA ALA A 2 -2.08 9.05 -0.61
C ALA A 2 -1.90 8.99 -2.13
N PRO A 3 -0.86 9.61 -2.70
CA PRO A 3 -0.62 9.51 -4.13
C PRO A 3 -0.36 8.05 -4.49
N LEU A 4 -1.00 7.63 -5.58
CA LEU A 4 -0.81 6.33 -6.18
C LEU A 4 0.65 6.16 -6.54
N VAL A 5 1.20 5.02 -6.14
CA VAL A 5 2.62 4.72 -6.31
C VAL A 5 2.85 4.27 -7.75
N ASP A 6 3.82 4.90 -8.40
CA ASP A 6 4.33 4.59 -9.73
C ASP A 6 5.72 3.98 -9.48
N TRP A 7 6.02 2.78 -9.97
CA TRP A 7 7.39 2.24 -9.81
C TRP A 7 8.42 2.99 -10.67
N GLY A 8 7.99 3.77 -11.66
CA GLY A 8 8.80 4.77 -12.36
C GLY A 8 9.15 5.97 -11.48
N ASP A 9 8.55 6.10 -10.29
CA ASP A 9 8.95 7.08 -9.30
C ASP A 9 10.35 6.75 -8.77
N ALA A 10 11.24 7.73 -8.88
CA ALA A 10 12.61 7.64 -8.38
C ALA A 10 12.70 7.23 -6.90
N ARG A 11 11.63 7.38 -6.10
CA ARG A 11 11.58 6.90 -4.71
C ARG A 11 11.75 5.38 -4.57
N HIS A 12 11.43 4.61 -5.61
CA HIS A 12 11.67 3.17 -5.64
C HIS A 12 13.10 2.81 -6.05
N PHE A 13 13.91 3.78 -6.46
CA PHE A 13 15.26 3.56 -6.94
C PHE A 13 16.27 4.21 -5.99
N ASP A 14 17.06 3.38 -5.31
CA ASP A 14 18.19 3.84 -4.51
C ASP A 14 19.43 3.95 -5.39
N HIS A 15 19.72 5.16 -5.88
CA HIS A 15 20.88 5.44 -6.72
C HIS A 15 22.23 5.31 -6.00
N THR A 16 22.22 5.15 -4.67
CA THR A 16 23.46 5.20 -3.87
C THR A 16 24.02 3.82 -3.56
N ARG A 17 23.17 2.78 -3.53
CA ARG A 17 23.59 1.42 -3.15
C ARG A 17 22.66 0.34 -3.67
N ASP A 18 23.28 -0.70 -4.21
CA ASP A 18 22.63 -1.98 -4.38
C ASP A 18 22.54 -2.73 -3.05
N ARG A 19 21.42 -3.41 -2.86
CA ARG A 19 21.18 -4.34 -1.74
C ARG A 19 20.75 -5.69 -2.30
N PRO A 20 21.02 -6.81 -1.61
CA PRO A 20 20.53 -8.11 -2.06
C PRO A 20 19.00 -8.11 -2.09
N CYS A 21 18.43 -8.57 -3.21
CA CYS A 21 16.99 -8.77 -3.35
C CYS A 21 16.50 -9.75 -2.28
N CYS A 22 15.46 -9.38 -1.55
CA CYS A 22 14.93 -10.21 -0.46
C CYS A 22 14.29 -11.53 -0.95
N LEU A 23 14.06 -11.68 -2.27
CA LEU A 23 13.48 -12.88 -2.88
C LEU A 23 14.53 -13.77 -3.56
N CYS A 24 15.50 -13.20 -4.28
CA CYS A 24 16.47 -13.97 -5.07
C CYS A 24 17.94 -13.78 -4.64
N GLY A 25 18.20 -12.90 -3.68
CA GLY A 25 19.55 -12.61 -3.14
C GLY A 25 20.46 -11.78 -4.05
N ARG A 26 20.13 -11.60 -5.33
CA ARG A 26 20.97 -10.84 -6.27
C ARG A 26 20.90 -9.33 -6.00
N PRO A 27 21.97 -8.56 -6.24
CA PRO A 27 21.97 -7.12 -6.02
C PRO A 27 20.86 -6.39 -6.80
N THR A 28 20.25 -5.38 -6.18
CA THR A 28 19.23 -4.51 -6.78
C THR A 28 19.26 -3.09 -6.20
N PRO A 29 19.14 -2.05 -7.05
CA PRO A 29 18.91 -0.68 -6.59
C PRO A 29 17.44 -0.43 -6.21
N MET A 30 16.53 -1.32 -6.62
CA MET A 30 15.09 -1.13 -6.42
C MET A 30 14.65 -1.40 -4.97
N ARG A 31 13.58 -0.71 -4.54
CA ARG A 31 12.95 -0.81 -3.22
C ARG A 31 11.45 -1.01 -3.36
N SER A 32 10.87 -1.91 -2.58
CA SER A 32 9.42 -2.05 -2.41
C SER A 32 8.85 -0.82 -1.69
N HIS A 33 7.52 -0.73 -1.57
CA HIS A 33 6.88 0.32 -0.79
C HIS A 33 7.28 0.30 0.69
N ALA A 34 7.57 -0.88 1.23
CA ALA A 34 8.09 -1.06 2.59
C ALA A 34 9.61 -0.81 2.70
N GLY A 35 10.28 -0.42 1.61
CA GLY A 35 11.73 -0.20 1.58
C GLY A 35 12.57 -1.48 1.44
N GLU A 36 11.95 -2.65 1.26
CA GLU A 36 12.67 -3.91 1.04
C GLU A 36 13.38 -3.87 -0.32
N SER A 37 14.64 -4.29 -0.40
CA SER A 37 15.33 -4.43 -1.67
C SER A 37 14.74 -5.59 -2.46
N VAL A 38 14.17 -5.32 -3.63
CA VAL A 38 13.51 -6.34 -4.45
C VAL A 38 13.60 -5.97 -5.92
N HIS A 39 13.79 -6.94 -6.82
CA HIS A 39 13.62 -6.69 -8.25
C HIS A 39 12.14 -6.58 -8.58
N LYS A 40 11.75 -5.65 -9.47
CA LYS A 40 10.38 -5.56 -10.00
C LYS A 40 9.83 -6.93 -10.42
N VAL A 41 10.58 -7.69 -11.23
CA VAL A 41 10.14 -9.02 -11.69
C VAL A 41 9.96 -10.01 -10.54
N CYS A 42 10.82 -9.99 -9.52
CA CYS A 42 10.66 -10.86 -8.34
C CYS A 42 9.42 -10.47 -7.52
N ALA A 43 9.15 -9.18 -7.39
CA ALA A 43 7.94 -8.67 -6.72
C ALA A 43 6.66 -9.09 -7.48
N GLU A 44 6.67 -9.02 -8.81
CA GLU A 44 5.55 -9.44 -9.66
C GLU A 44 5.30 -10.96 -9.57
N ASP A 45 6.36 -11.78 -9.62
CA ASP A 45 6.28 -13.23 -9.46
C ASP A 45 5.76 -13.65 -8.08
N TRP A 46 6.21 -12.96 -7.01
CA TRP A 46 5.68 -13.17 -5.67
C TRP A 46 4.17 -12.87 -5.61
N ASN A 47 3.74 -11.75 -6.20
CA ASN A 47 2.33 -11.39 -6.25
C ASN A 47 1.48 -12.42 -7.02
N ALA A 48 2.00 -12.99 -8.11
CA ALA A 48 1.32 -14.04 -8.89
C ALA A 48 1.21 -15.37 -8.12
N THR A 49 2.19 -15.68 -7.28
CA THR A 49 2.23 -16.93 -6.48
C THR A 49 1.49 -16.82 -5.14
N HIS A 50 1.06 -15.61 -4.74
CA HIS A 50 0.36 -15.35 -3.47
C HIS A 50 -1.04 -14.71 -3.69
N PRO A 51 -1.98 -15.40 -4.37
CA PRO A 51 -3.29 -14.83 -4.71
C PRO A 51 -4.20 -14.57 -3.49
N GLY A 52 -3.89 -15.17 -2.33
CA GLY A 52 -4.63 -14.96 -1.08
C GLY A 52 -4.23 -13.71 -0.30
N GLU A 53 -3.15 -13.04 -0.70
CA GLU A 53 -2.67 -11.84 -0.01
C GLU A 53 -3.55 -10.63 -0.33
N PRO A 54 -3.81 -9.75 0.65
CA PRO A 54 -4.61 -8.55 0.42
C PRO A 54 -4.05 -7.70 -0.72
N ARG A 55 -4.84 -7.63 -1.79
CA ARG A 55 -4.54 -6.83 -2.98
C ARG A 55 -4.88 -5.36 -2.73
N ARG A 56 -4.06 -4.47 -3.27
CA ARG A 56 -4.31 -3.04 -3.27
C ARG A 56 -4.70 -2.64 -4.68
N TYR A 57 -5.74 -1.81 -4.78
CA TYR A 57 -6.24 -1.32 -6.06
C TYR A 57 -6.28 0.20 -6.09
N THR A 58 -6.14 0.76 -7.27
CA THR A 58 -6.44 2.16 -7.54
C THR A 58 -7.95 2.34 -7.62
N PRO A 59 -8.52 3.43 -7.07
CA PRO A 59 -9.89 3.77 -7.38
C PRO A 59 -10.02 4.11 -8.87
N PRO A 60 -11.16 3.81 -9.51
CA PRO A 60 -11.41 4.28 -10.86
C PRO A 60 -11.46 5.82 -10.90
N SER A 61 -11.01 6.39 -12.02
CA SER A 61 -11.06 7.83 -12.30
C SER A 61 -11.63 8.07 -13.69
N LYS A 62 -11.98 9.33 -14.01
CA LYS A 62 -12.63 9.70 -15.29
C LYS A 62 -11.90 9.15 -16.53
N ASP A 63 -10.58 9.09 -16.49
CA ASP A 63 -9.73 8.72 -17.63
C ASP A 63 -8.94 7.41 -17.41
N ARG A 64 -9.11 6.76 -16.25
CA ARG A 64 -8.41 5.50 -15.93
C ARG A 64 -9.28 4.53 -15.15
N SER A 65 -9.35 3.31 -15.64
CA SER A 65 -9.95 2.17 -14.93
C SER A 65 -9.23 1.89 -13.60
N GLN A 66 -9.88 1.09 -12.75
CA GLN A 66 -9.20 0.51 -11.61
C GLN A 66 -8.03 -0.37 -12.08
N HIS A 67 -6.90 -0.22 -11.40
CA HIS A 67 -5.68 -0.99 -11.61
C HIS A 67 -5.27 -1.67 -10.31
N ASP A 68 -4.74 -2.87 -10.40
CA ASP A 68 -4.19 -3.63 -9.30
C ASP A 68 -2.73 -3.25 -9.16
N VAL A 69 -2.44 -2.70 -8.00
CA VAL A 69 -1.11 -2.19 -7.68
C VAL A 69 -0.31 -3.20 -6.87
N GLY A 70 -0.69 -4.48 -6.85
CA GLY A 70 0.01 -5.52 -6.11
C GLY A 70 -0.57 -5.78 -4.73
N THR A 71 0.31 -6.18 -3.81
CA THR A 71 0.01 -6.33 -2.39
C THR A 71 0.59 -5.16 -1.59
N TRP A 72 0.30 -5.11 -0.29
CA TRP A 72 0.94 -4.16 0.62
C TRP A 72 2.45 -4.31 0.69
N ARG A 73 2.95 -5.54 0.50
CA ARG A 73 4.37 -5.84 0.55
C ARG A 73 5.07 -5.49 -0.76
N PHE A 74 4.53 -5.93 -1.88
CA PHE A 74 5.12 -5.76 -3.20
C PHE A 74 4.11 -5.17 -4.17
N HIS A 75 4.46 -4.02 -4.74
CA HIS A 75 3.62 -3.39 -5.75
C HIS A 75 3.70 -4.17 -7.09
N ASN A 76 2.73 -3.99 -7.97
CA ASN A 76 2.71 -4.58 -9.32
C ASN A 76 2.52 -3.47 -10.35
N ASP A 77 3.41 -3.44 -11.33
CA ASP A 77 3.51 -2.42 -12.38
C ASP A 77 2.98 -2.93 -13.74
N GLY A 78 2.52 -4.19 -13.75
CA GLY A 78 2.14 -4.94 -14.95
C GLY A 78 0.84 -4.43 -15.59
N PRO A 79 0.64 -4.72 -16.89
CA PRO A 79 -0.52 -4.23 -17.62
C PRO A 79 -1.80 -4.85 -17.05
N THR A 80 -2.79 -3.99 -16.78
CA THR A 80 -4.18 -4.26 -16.36
C THR A 80 -4.43 -5.64 -15.74
N THR A 81 -4.60 -5.61 -14.42
CA THR A 81 -5.27 -6.61 -13.57
C THR A 81 -6.20 -7.58 -14.28
N ASP A 82 -6.20 -8.81 -13.79
CA ASP A 82 -7.27 -9.78 -13.99
C ASP A 82 -8.67 -9.14 -13.91
N LYS A 83 -9.47 -9.29 -14.96
CA LYS A 83 -10.82 -8.69 -15.10
C LYS A 83 -11.81 -9.20 -14.04
N ARG A 84 -11.43 -10.20 -13.25
CA ARG A 84 -12.22 -10.76 -12.15
C ARG A 84 -12.19 -9.96 -10.85
N ALA A 85 -11.26 -9.02 -10.68
CA ALA A 85 -11.24 -8.20 -9.47
C ALA A 85 -12.54 -7.38 -9.36
N PRO A 86 -13.27 -7.45 -8.24
CA PRO A 86 -14.47 -6.65 -8.06
C PRO A 86 -14.09 -5.17 -8.08
N VAL A 87 -14.80 -4.37 -8.88
CA VAL A 87 -14.60 -2.92 -8.92
C VAL A 87 -14.87 -2.36 -7.53
N LEU A 88 -13.81 -1.98 -6.82
CA LEU A 88 -13.97 -1.33 -5.53
C LEU A 88 -14.51 0.08 -5.77
N THR A 89 -15.75 0.33 -5.33
CA THR A 89 -16.29 1.68 -5.24
C THR A 89 -15.57 2.41 -4.11
N PRO A 90 -15.18 3.68 -4.30
CA PRO A 90 -14.68 4.46 -3.19
C PRO A 90 -15.78 4.53 -2.12
N VAL A 91 -15.48 4.05 -0.92
CA VAL A 91 -16.31 4.33 0.25
C VAL A 91 -16.28 5.83 0.45
N THR A 92 -17.42 6.50 0.23
CA THR A 92 -17.66 7.83 0.77
C THR A 92 -17.57 7.68 2.28
N THR A 93 -16.45 8.09 2.85
CA THR A 93 -16.34 8.21 4.30
C THR A 93 -17.29 9.34 4.68
N ASP A 94 -18.34 9.02 5.44
CA ASP A 94 -19.13 10.04 6.12
C ASP A 94 -18.16 10.99 6.83
N PRO A 95 -18.47 12.31 6.88
CA PRO A 95 -17.66 13.22 7.66
C PRO A 95 -17.54 12.66 9.10
N PRO A 96 -16.34 12.73 9.71
CA PRO A 96 -16.20 12.30 11.10
C PRO A 96 -17.27 13.03 11.94
N PRO A 97 -17.93 12.34 12.88
CA PRO A 97 -18.87 13.02 13.78
C PRO A 97 -18.14 14.22 14.40
N PRO A 98 -18.82 15.36 14.59
CA PRO A 98 -18.19 16.53 15.18
C PRO A 98 -17.54 16.12 16.50
N VAL A 99 -16.27 16.49 16.67
CA VAL A 99 -15.59 16.37 17.96
C VAL A 99 -16.37 17.24 18.95
N VAL A 100 -17.16 16.60 19.80
CA VAL A 100 -17.76 17.26 20.95
C VAL A 100 -16.72 17.25 22.05
N ASP A 101 -16.31 18.43 22.52
CA ASP A 101 -15.50 18.54 23.72
C ASP A 101 -16.34 17.98 24.89
N VAL A 102 -15.98 16.79 25.35
CA VAL A 102 -16.58 16.21 26.56
C VAL A 102 -15.91 16.90 27.74
N ASP A 103 -16.64 17.79 28.41
CA ASP A 103 -16.24 18.30 29.72
C ASP A 103 -16.12 17.12 30.69
N VAL A 104 -14.87 16.73 30.97
CA VAL A 104 -14.56 15.75 32.01
C VAL A 104 -14.72 16.43 33.36
N ASP A 105 -15.79 16.06 34.07
CA ASP A 105 -16.01 16.48 35.47
C ASP A 105 -14.77 16.17 36.32
N PRO A 106 -14.27 17.11 37.14
CA PRO A 106 -13.02 16.97 37.89
C PRO A 106 -12.99 15.84 38.94
N GLY A 107 -14.09 15.10 39.14
CA GLY A 107 -14.19 14.00 40.09
C GLY A 107 -13.77 12.61 39.58
N GLN A 108 -13.47 12.43 38.29
CA GLN A 108 -13.30 11.08 37.70
C GLN A 108 -11.85 10.57 37.60
N ARG A 109 -10.88 11.22 38.27
CA ARG A 109 -9.44 10.95 38.09
C ARG A 109 -8.84 9.89 39.01
N ASP A 110 -9.59 9.27 39.92
CA ASP A 110 -9.01 8.43 41.00
C ASP A 110 -9.27 6.91 40.89
N LEU A 111 -9.63 6.35 39.73
CA LEU A 111 -10.01 4.93 39.63
C LEU A 111 -8.98 3.98 38.97
N PHE A 112 -7.73 4.41 38.73
CA PHE A 112 -6.70 3.52 38.17
C PHE A 112 -5.37 3.55 38.92
N ALA A 113 -5.41 3.40 40.24
CA ALA A 113 -4.25 3.03 41.04
C ALA A 113 -4.63 1.97 42.09
N ALA A 114 -4.46 0.69 41.72
CA ALA A 114 -4.11 -0.42 42.61
C ALA A 114 -3.60 -1.59 41.77
#